data_AF-A0A2E0HYC3-F1
#
_entry.id   AF-A0A2E0HYC3-F1
#
_cell.length_a   1.000
_cell.length_b   1.000
_cell.length_c   1.000
_cell.angle_alpha   90.00
_cell.angle_beta   90.00
_cell.angle_gamma   90.00
#
_symmetry.space_group_name_H-M   'P 1'
#
loop_
_entity.id
_entity.type
_entity.pdbx_description
1 polymer ?
#
loop_
_entity_poly.entity_id
_entity_poly.type
_entity_poly.pdbx_seq_one_letter_code
_entity_poly.pdbx_strand_id
1 'polypeptide(L)'
;MRKIEAQMNQAIRGQRNWSSGNTTVFTTDNGLESTVYLHGNHIATFDHDKRELTIFDGGWQSNTTKSRLNALCDEFAYGLGVFQKQWQWFVSNRHANTIRPFFSGMVVA
;
A
#
# COMPACT_ATOMS: atom_id res chain seq x y z
N MET A 1 -4.16 -0.69 -12.91
CA MET A 1 -3.92 0.49 -12.05
C MET A 1 -4.67 1.70 -12.60
N ARG A 2 -5.35 2.47 -11.74
CA ARG A 2 -6.09 3.71 -12.09
C ARG A 2 -5.16 4.93 -12.09
N LYS A 3 -5.55 6.04 -12.73
CA LYS A 3 -4.74 7.28 -12.78
C LYS A 3 -4.29 7.78 -11.40
N ILE A 4 -5.21 7.80 -10.43
CA ILE A 4 -4.92 8.21 -9.04
C ILE A 4 -3.90 7.30 -8.36
N GLU A 5 -3.91 6.00 -8.66
CA GLU A 5 -2.95 5.02 -8.13
C GLU A 5 -1.58 5.19 -8.76
N ALA A 6 -1.52 5.43 -10.08
CA ALA A 6 -0.26 5.74 -10.75
C ALA A 6 0.37 7.04 -10.23
N GLN A 7 -0.44 8.09 -9.99
CA GLN A 7 0.03 9.35 -9.42
C GLN A 7 0.53 9.19 -7.97
N MET A 8 -0.16 8.38 -7.17
CA MET A 8 0.27 8.00 -5.82
C MET A 8 1.64 7.31 -5.85
N ASN A 9 1.80 6.29 -6.69
CA ASN A 9 3.07 5.57 -6.83
C ASN A 9 4.22 6.48 -7.30
N GLN A 10 3.95 7.37 -8.26
CA GLN A 10 4.91 8.38 -8.71
C GLN A 10 5.30 9.38 -7.61
N ALA A 11 4.38 9.73 -6.71
CA ALA A 11 4.68 10.61 -5.59
C ALA A 11 5.62 9.92 -4.59
N ILE A 12 5.36 8.66 -4.27
CA ILE A 12 6.23 7.85 -3.39
C ILE A 12 7.62 7.71 -4.04
N ARG A 13 7.71 7.28 -5.30
CA ARG A 13 9.00 7.19 -6.04
C ARG A 13 9.79 8.49 -6.06
N GLY A 14 9.08 9.62 -6.17
CA GLY A 14 9.68 10.96 -6.17
C GLY A 14 9.88 11.57 -4.80
N GLN A 15 9.64 10.81 -3.71
CA GLN A 15 9.81 11.24 -2.32
C GLN A 15 9.14 12.60 -2.03
N ARG A 16 7.92 12.78 -2.56
CA ARG A 16 7.21 14.06 -2.51
C ARG A 16 5.81 13.92 -1.93
N ASN A 17 5.40 14.94 -1.20
CA ASN A 17 4.03 15.08 -0.74
C ASN A 17 3.08 15.20 -1.94
N TRP A 18 1.93 14.54 -1.84
CA TRP A 18 0.92 14.57 -2.88
C TRP A 18 -0.46 14.25 -2.32
N SER A 19 -1.51 14.82 -2.90
CA SER A 19 -2.88 14.50 -2.56
C SER A 19 -3.77 14.56 -3.78
N SER A 20 -4.73 13.65 -3.89
CA SER A 20 -5.79 13.69 -4.90
C SER A 20 -7.03 12.94 -4.42
N GLY A 21 -8.18 13.61 -4.50
CA GLY A 21 -9.45 13.07 -4.03
C GLY A 21 -9.37 12.62 -2.57
N ASN A 22 -9.48 11.31 -2.35
CA ASN A 22 -9.43 10.70 -1.01
C ASN A 22 -8.06 10.10 -0.64
N THR A 23 -7.04 10.24 -1.48
CA THR A 23 -5.73 9.61 -1.27
C THR A 23 -4.65 10.67 -1.08
N THR A 24 -3.80 10.48 -0.07
CA THR A 24 -2.71 11.41 0.27
C THR A 24 -1.42 10.63 0.54
N VAL A 25 -0.29 11.19 0.12
CA VAL A 25 1.06 10.72 0.41
C VAL A 25 1.79 11.82 1.16
N PHE A 26 2.34 11.49 2.32
CA PHE A 26 3.28 12.34 3.05
C PHE A 26 4.64 11.66 3.01
N THR A 27 5.68 12.42 2.67
CA THR A 27 7.06 11.96 2.77
C THR A 27 7.72 12.68 3.93
N THR A 28 8.24 11.92 4.89
CA THR A 28 8.88 12.40 6.12
C THR A 28 10.34 11.98 6.15
N ASP A 29 11.03 12.30 7.25
CA ASP A 29 12.37 11.79 7.54
C ASP A 29 13.38 12.11 6.43
N ASN A 30 13.36 13.36 5.96
CA ASN A 30 14.20 13.83 4.85
C ASN A 30 14.07 12.99 3.56
N GLY A 31 12.92 12.36 3.32
CA GLY A 31 12.69 11.54 2.12
C GLY A 31 12.77 10.03 2.37
N LEU A 32 13.11 9.59 3.59
CA LEU A 32 13.33 8.18 3.90
C LEU A 32 12.04 7.37 4.05
N GLU A 33 10.94 8.01 4.45
CA GLU A 33 9.66 7.33 4.66
C GLU A 33 8.54 8.02 3.88
N SER A 34 7.73 7.24 3.17
CA SER A 34 6.48 7.71 2.55
C SER A 34 5.28 7.00 3.17
N THR A 35 4.41 7.77 3.82
CA THR A 35 3.14 7.28 4.39
C THR A 35 1.97 7.63 3.49
N VAL A 36 1.04 6.69 3.36
CA VAL A 36 -0.11 6.77 2.45
C VAL A 36 -1.40 6.70 3.26
N TYR A 37 -2.29 7.64 3.00
CA TYR A 37 -3.58 7.77 3.66
C TYR A 37 -4.72 7.68 2.66
N LEU A 38 -5.80 7.00 3.06
CA LEU A 38 -7.06 6.92 2.32
C LEU A 38 -8.20 7.39 3.24
N HIS A 39 -8.90 8.45 2.83
CA HIS A 39 -9.90 9.15 3.66
C HIS A 39 -9.35 9.56 5.05
N GLY A 40 -8.06 9.91 5.11
CA GLY A 40 -7.38 10.25 6.36
C GLY A 40 -6.94 9.04 7.18
N ASN A 41 -7.26 7.80 6.78
CA ASN A 41 -6.81 6.59 7.47
C ASN A 41 -5.48 6.11 6.88
N HIS A 42 -4.53 5.77 7.74
CA HIS A 42 -3.23 5.24 7.32
C HIS A 42 -3.39 3.85 6.71
N ILE A 43 -2.91 3.67 5.47
CA ILE A 43 -3.02 2.40 4.74
C ILE A 43 -1.67 1.81 4.32
N ALA A 44 -0.60 2.59 4.26
CA ALA A 44 0.72 2.04 3.97
C ALA A 44 1.87 2.97 4.38
N THR A 45 3.00 2.37 4.73
CA THR A 45 4.30 3.02 4.88
C THR A 45 5.29 2.36 3.94
N PHE A 46 6.04 3.16 3.18
CA PHE A 46 7.17 2.67 2.39
C PHE A 46 8.48 3.28 2.92
N ASP A 47 9.40 2.41 3.36
CA ASP A 47 10.76 2.77 3.76
C ASP A 47 11.67 2.70 2.54
N HIS A 48 12.23 3.84 2.13
CA HIS A 48 13.07 3.96 0.93
C HIS A 48 14.45 3.35 1.09
N ASP A 49 14.96 3.27 2.31
CA ASP A 49 16.28 2.70 2.63
C ASP A 49 16.21 1.18 2.64
N LYS A 50 15.27 0.62 3.42
CA LYS A 50 15.05 -0.84 3.49
C LYS A 50 14.32 -1.41 2.28
N ARG A 51 13.65 -0.55 1.50
CA ARG A 51 12.76 -0.93 0.39
C ARG A 51 11.64 -1.87 0.85
N GLU A 52 11.08 -1.58 2.03
CA GLU A 52 10.04 -2.38 2.65
C GLU A 52 8.71 -1.64 2.59
N LEU A 53 7.65 -2.33 2.14
CA LEU A 53 6.28 -1.83 2.18
C LEU A 53 5.54 -2.44 3.36
N THR A 54 5.07 -1.61 4.28
CA THR A 54 4.15 -2.00 5.35
C THR A 54 2.74 -1.60 4.96
N ILE A 55 1.77 -2.51 5.10
CA ILE A 55 0.38 -2.27 4.72
C ILE A 55 -0.59 -2.38 5.90
N PHE A 56 -1.60 -1.53 5.90
CA PHE A 56 -2.63 -1.41 6.93
C PHE A 56 -4.02 -1.47 6.28
N ASP A 57 -5.02 -1.94 7.02
CA ASP A 57 -6.42 -1.96 6.55
C ASP A 57 -7.11 -0.60 6.62
N GLY A 58 -6.47 0.42 7.21
CA GLY A 58 -7.07 1.75 7.37
C GLY A 58 -8.32 1.76 8.24
N GLY A 59 -8.43 0.81 9.18
CA GLY A 59 -9.56 0.66 10.10
C GLY A 59 -10.83 0.05 9.50
N TRP A 60 -11.02 0.16 8.18
CA TRP A 60 -12.14 -0.46 7.46
C TRP A 60 -11.72 -1.06 6.12
N GLN A 61 -11.93 -2.36 5.98
CA GLN A 61 -11.56 -3.17 4.82
C GLN A 61 -12.48 -2.92 3.60
N SER A 62 -12.32 -1.76 2.96
CA SER A 62 -13.10 -1.37 1.78
C SER A 62 -12.47 -1.85 0.46
N ASN A 63 -13.30 -1.89 -0.60
CA ASN A 63 -12.81 -2.11 -1.97
C ASN A 63 -11.79 -1.03 -2.41
N THR A 64 -11.96 0.21 -1.97
CA THR A 64 -11.03 1.30 -2.29
C THR A 64 -9.69 1.09 -1.60
N THR A 65 -9.69 0.70 -0.32
CA THR A 65 -8.49 0.32 0.44
C THR A 65 -7.73 -0.78 -0.30
N LYS A 66 -8.42 -1.90 -0.63
CA LYS A 66 -7.83 -3.04 -1.34
C LYS A 66 -7.21 -2.63 -2.67
N SER A 67 -7.86 -1.74 -3.41
CA SER A 67 -7.35 -1.25 -4.69
C SER A 67 -6.08 -0.41 -4.53
N ARG A 68 -5.98 0.42 -3.48
CA ARG A 68 -4.76 1.19 -3.18
C ARG A 68 -3.62 0.29 -2.75
N LEU A 69 -3.89 -0.66 -1.85
CA LEU A 69 -2.89 -1.63 -1.41
C LEU A 69 -2.34 -2.44 -2.57
N ASN A 70 -3.19 -2.95 -3.46
CA ASN A 70 -2.71 -3.69 -4.63
C ASN A 70 -1.88 -2.82 -5.58
N ALA A 71 -2.24 -1.56 -5.79
CA ALA A 71 -1.41 -0.66 -6.59
C ALA A 71 -0.03 -0.40 -5.97
N LEU A 72 0.06 -0.35 -4.64
CA LEU A 72 1.34 -0.26 -3.92
C LEU A 72 2.12 -1.56 -4.03
N CYS A 73 1.49 -2.72 -3.85
CA CYS A 73 2.16 -4.01 -4.00
C CYS A 73 2.70 -4.19 -5.43
N ASP A 74 1.92 -3.86 -6.46
CA ASP A 74 2.36 -3.96 -7.85
C ASP A 74 3.63 -3.14 -8.15
N GLU A 75 3.86 -2.04 -7.39
CA GLU A 75 4.99 -1.12 -7.59
C GLU A 75 6.19 -1.41 -6.68
N PHE A 76 5.93 -1.74 -5.41
CA PHE A 76 6.94 -1.79 -4.35
C PHE A 76 7.13 -3.19 -3.74
N ALA A 77 6.21 -4.13 -3.98
CA ALA A 77 6.26 -5.50 -3.47
C ALA A 77 5.77 -6.48 -4.56
N TYR A 78 6.43 -6.45 -5.72
CA TYR A 78 5.97 -7.13 -6.92
C TYR A 78 5.71 -8.62 -6.69
N GLY A 79 4.60 -9.11 -7.23
CA GLY A 79 4.15 -10.49 -7.05
C GLY A 79 3.38 -10.74 -5.76
N LEU A 80 3.32 -9.77 -4.83
CA LEU A 80 2.40 -9.78 -3.70
C LEU A 80 1.09 -9.06 -4.06
N GLY A 81 -0.01 -9.43 -3.41
CA GLY A 81 -1.30 -8.79 -3.62
C GLY A 81 -2.33 -9.14 -2.56
N VAL A 82 -3.23 -8.19 -2.28
CA VAL A 82 -4.31 -8.31 -1.29
C VAL A 82 -5.60 -8.71 -1.98
N PHE A 83 -6.25 -9.78 -1.50
CA PHE A 83 -7.54 -10.22 -2.00
C PHE A 83 -8.48 -10.57 -0.85
N GLN A 84 -9.77 -10.70 -1.17
CA GLN A 84 -10.80 -11.06 -0.20
C GLN A 84 -11.47 -12.36 -0.61
N LYS A 85 -11.67 -13.27 0.35
CA LYS A 85 -12.42 -14.52 0.17
C LYS A 85 -13.22 -14.78 1.45
N GLN A 86 -14.51 -15.10 1.31
CA GLN A 86 -15.40 -15.35 2.45
C GLN A 86 -15.34 -14.22 3.49
N TRP A 87 -15.42 -12.98 3.03
CA TRP A 87 -15.37 -11.76 3.87
C TRP A 87 -14.03 -11.49 4.57
N GLN A 88 -13.06 -12.39 4.49
CA GLN A 88 -11.73 -12.23 5.08
C GLN A 88 -10.70 -11.81 4.03
N TRP A 89 -9.74 -10.99 4.45
CA TRP A 89 -8.64 -10.54 3.61
C TRP A 89 -7.41 -11.43 3.75
N PHE A 90 -6.69 -11.60 2.65
CA PHE A 90 -5.49 -12.40 2.54
C PHE A 90 -4.45 -11.69 1.69
N VAL A 91 -3.19 -12.01 1.94
CA VAL A 91 -2.07 -11.65 1.06
C VAL A 91 -1.62 -12.90 0.32
N SER A 92 -1.62 -12.82 -1.00
CA SER A 92 -1.00 -13.82 -1.88
C SER A 92 0.44 -13.40 -2.20
N ASN A 93 1.37 -14.35 -2.24
CA ASN A 93 2.69 -14.20 -2.83
C ASN A 93 2.81 -15.20 -3.99
N ARG A 94 2.84 -14.68 -5.22
CA ARG A 94 2.88 -15.48 -6.45
C ARG A 94 4.22 -16.17 -6.67
N HIS A 95 5.31 -15.58 -6.18
CA HIS A 95 6.65 -16.14 -6.30
C HIS A 95 6.84 -17.35 -5.38
N ALA A 96 6.33 -17.28 -4.16
CA ALA A 96 6.39 -18.36 -3.19
C ALA A 96 5.20 -19.32 -3.25
N ASN A 97 4.18 -19.02 -4.07
CA ASN A 97 2.90 -19.73 -4.12
C ASN A 97 2.26 -19.90 -2.73
N THR A 98 2.31 -18.86 -1.90
CA THR A 98 1.76 -18.86 -0.55
C THR A 98 0.61 -17.87 -0.39
N ILE A 99 -0.30 -18.19 0.52
CA ILE A 99 -1.40 -17.34 0.94
C ILE A 99 -1.36 -17.25 2.46
N ARG A 100 -1.37 -16.03 2.99
CA ARG A 100 -1.40 -15.76 4.43
C ARG A 100 -2.56 -14.84 4.79
N PRO A 101 -3.17 -14.97 5.98
CA PRO A 101 -4.15 -14.01 6.47
C PRO A 101 -3.57 -12.59 6.47
N PHE A 102 -4.37 -11.62 6.03
CA PHE A 102 -4.02 -10.22 6.15
C PHE A 102 -4.16 -9.78 7.62
N PHE A 103 -3.22 -9.00 8.12
CA PHE A 103 -3.37 -8.25 9.36
C PHE A 103 -2.78 -6.84 9.19
N SER A 104 -3.35 -5.87 9.90
CA SER A 104 -2.93 -4.47 9.81
C SER A 104 -1.50 -4.30 10.37
N GLY A 105 -0.63 -3.62 9.62
CA GLY A 105 0.77 -3.42 9.99
C GLY A 105 1.72 -4.54 9.55
N MET A 106 1.31 -5.37 8.59
CA MET A 106 2.18 -6.42 8.05
C MET A 106 3.16 -5.86 7.02
N VAL A 107 4.40 -6.36 7.06
CA VAL A 107 5.41 -6.07 6.02
C VAL A 107 5.18 -7.00 4.82
N VAL A 108 5.25 -6.40 3.63
CA VAL A 108 5.22 -7.05 2.33
C VAL A 108 6.46 -6.61 1.55
N ALA A 109 7.42 -7.51 1.40
CA ALA A 109 8.67 -7.34 0.67
C ALA A 109 8.95 -8.64 -0.10
#